data_AF-A0A7C5RMK4-F1
#
_entry.id   AF-A0A7C5RMK4-F1
#
_cell.length_a   1.000
_cell.length_b   1.000
_cell.length_c   1.000
_cell.angle_alpha   90.00
_cell.angle_beta   90.00
_cell.angle_gamma   90.00
#
_symmetry.space_group_name_H-M   'P 1'
#
loop_
_entity.id
_entity.type
_entity.pdbx_description
1 polymer ?
#
loop_
_entity_poly.entity_id
_entity_poly.type
_entity_poly.pdbx_seq_one_letter_code
_entity_poly.pdbx_strand_id
1 'polypeptide(L)'
;MARILLRFPESIVDQPIISQVISEYNISLNILAARVNSQGGEILVEIPPEDVKRAVKLFRDRGITVAFPKLIEVDREKCLHCGACYSLCPAGAITINKEDFSVIFDYEKCIGSSCAACVDACPVRAITLSRELGLLERENEDKKINQEKVQS
;
A
#
# COMPACT_ATOMS: atom_id res chain seq x y z
N MET A 1 1.60 -11.06 -2.58
CA MET A 1 2.43 -10.26 -1.65
C MET A 1 1.53 -9.67 -0.60
N ALA A 2 1.96 -9.57 0.66
CA ALA A 2 1.19 -8.94 1.73
C ALA A 2 1.91 -7.66 2.20
N ARG A 3 1.14 -6.63 2.58
CA ARG A 3 1.67 -5.33 2.99
C ARG A 3 1.64 -5.19 4.49
N ILE A 4 2.77 -4.85 5.10
CA ILE A 4 2.86 -4.50 6.50
C ILE A 4 3.58 -3.16 6.69
N LEU A 5 3.09 -2.39 7.65
CA LEU A 5 3.68 -1.13 8.07
C LEU A 5 4.49 -1.37 9.34
N LEU A 6 5.80 -1.19 9.23
CA LEU A 6 6.75 -1.24 10.34
C LEU A 6 6.89 0.16 10.93
N ARG A 7 6.71 0.29 12.24
CA ARG A 7 6.85 1.53 13.00
C ARG A 7 8.00 1.39 13.99
N PHE A 8 9.04 2.18 13.79
CA PHE A 8 10.26 2.23 14.58
C PHE A 8 10.11 3.34 15.62
N PRO A 9 10.16 3.03 16.93
CA PRO A 9 10.30 4.05 17.95
C PRO A 9 11.69 4.68 17.91
N GLU A 10 11.81 5.89 18.45
CA GLU A 10 13.07 6.64 18.58
C GLU A 10 14.21 5.81 19.20
N SER A 11 13.90 4.95 20.17
CA SER A 11 14.89 4.16 20.91
C SER A 11 15.62 3.09 20.09
N ILE A 12 15.13 2.72 18.90
CA ILE A 12 15.71 1.65 18.08
C ILE A 12 15.85 2.03 16.60
N VAL A 13 15.56 3.27 16.23
CA VAL A 13 15.52 3.71 14.83
C VAL A 13 16.90 3.69 14.15
N ASP A 14 17.96 3.80 14.94
CA ASP A 14 19.36 3.72 14.53
C ASP A 14 19.88 2.28 14.42
N GLN A 15 19.10 1.29 14.86
CA GLN A 15 19.50 -0.12 14.85
C GLN A 15 19.21 -0.80 13.50
N PRO A 16 20.09 -1.68 13.01
CA PRO A 16 19.94 -2.37 11.73
C PRO A 16 18.95 -3.56 11.80
N ILE A 17 17.78 -3.38 12.41
CA ILE A 17 16.84 -4.48 12.69
C ILE A 17 16.33 -5.13 11.40
N ILE A 18 16.01 -4.34 10.37
CA ILE A 18 15.52 -4.88 9.09
C ILE A 18 16.56 -5.79 8.45
N SER A 19 17.82 -5.32 8.33
CA SER A 19 18.87 -6.12 7.71
C SER A 19 19.18 -7.38 8.52
N GLN A 20 19.18 -7.29 9.85
CA GLN A 20 19.33 -8.46 10.72
C GLN A 20 18.22 -9.50 10.49
N VAL A 21 16.95 -9.07 10.44
CA VAL A 21 15.82 -9.96 10.18
C VAL A 21 15.94 -10.63 8.80
N ILE A 22 16.27 -9.86 7.77
CA ILE A 22 16.45 -10.38 6.41
C ILE A 22 17.58 -11.41 6.37
N SER A 23 18.74 -11.08 6.92
CA SER A 23 19.93 -11.95 6.87
C SER A 23 19.83 -13.20 7.74
N GLU A 24 19.25 -13.10 8.95
CA GLU A 24 19.20 -14.22 9.90
C GLU A 24 18.10 -15.23 9.54
N TYR A 25 16.97 -14.76 9.01
CA TYR A 25 15.79 -15.59 8.75
C TYR A 25 15.51 -15.84 7.27
N ASN A 26 16.35 -15.30 6.39
CA ASN A 26 16.24 -15.39 4.93
C ASN A 26 14.85 -14.96 4.44
N ILE A 27 14.35 -13.85 4.99
CA ILE A 27 13.06 -13.26 4.62
C ILE A 27 13.30 -12.25 3.50
N SER A 28 12.61 -12.41 2.38
CA SER A 28 12.60 -11.40 1.32
C SER A 28 11.51 -10.37 1.59
N LEU A 29 11.86 -9.09 1.49
CA LEU A 29 10.89 -7.99 1.58
C LEU A 29 11.27 -6.87 0.61
N ASN A 30 10.25 -6.22 0.06
CA ASN A 30 10.39 -5.03 -0.77
C ASN A 30 9.92 -3.79 0.01
N ILE A 31 10.60 -2.66 -0.12
CA ILE A 31 10.23 -1.40 0.54
C ILE A 31 9.43 -0.55 -0.44
N LEU A 32 8.15 -0.31 -0.15
CA LEU A 32 7.28 0.54 -0.97
C LEU A 32 7.40 2.02 -0.62
N ALA A 33 7.52 2.32 0.67
CA ALA A 33 7.68 3.67 1.17
C ALA A 33 8.42 3.64 2.50
N ALA A 34 9.27 4.63 2.74
CA ALA A 34 10.00 4.79 3.99
C ALA A 34 10.05 6.26 4.39
N ARG A 35 9.75 6.52 5.66
CA ARG A 35 9.95 7.82 6.31
C ARG A 35 10.65 7.54 7.63
N VAL A 36 11.93 7.84 7.71
CA VAL A 36 12.75 7.56 8.90
C VAL A 36 13.57 8.80 9.23
N ASN A 37 13.59 9.16 10.51
CA ASN A 37 14.40 10.26 11.04
C ASN A 37 14.89 9.90 12.46
N SER A 38 15.50 10.85 13.16
CA SER A 38 16.03 10.62 14.50
C SER A 38 14.94 10.37 15.56
N GLN A 39 13.68 10.69 15.30
CA GLN A 39 12.55 10.52 16.23
C GLN A 39 11.79 9.21 16.00
N GLY A 40 12.22 8.38 15.05
CA GLY A 40 11.55 7.15 14.68
C GLY A 40 11.32 7.04 13.18
N GLY A 41 10.47 6.11 12.79
CA GLY A 41 10.17 5.93 11.38
C GLY A 41 9.01 5.00 11.08
N GLU A 42 8.49 5.14 9.87
CA GLU A 42 7.48 4.29 9.28
C GLU A 42 8.01 3.73 7.97
N ILE A 43 7.94 2.41 7.80
CA ILE A 43 8.35 1.74 6.57
C ILE A 43 7.23 0.79 6.15
N LEU A 44 6.67 1.03 4.97
CA LEU A 44 5.71 0.15 4.33
C LEU A 44 6.46 -0.86 3.48
N VAL A 45 6.28 -2.15 3.78
CA VAL A 45 6.98 -3.24 3.10
C VAL A 45 6.01 -4.26 2.55
N GLU A 46 6.41 -4.90 1.47
CA GLU A 46 5.76 -6.09 0.91
C GLU A 46 6.56 -7.33 1.22
N ILE A 47 5.87 -8.36 1.69
CA ILE A 47 6.45 -9.64 2.11
C ILE A 47 5.65 -10.79 1.46
N PRO A 48 6.29 -11.90 1.06
CA PRO A 48 5.58 -13.11 0.66
C PRO A 48 4.56 -13.56 1.73
N PRO A 49 3.32 -13.93 1.36
CA PRO A 49 2.27 -14.31 2.33
C PRO A 49 2.71 -15.38 3.36
N GLU A 50 3.50 -16.35 2.92
CA GLU A 50 4.08 -17.42 3.73
C GLU A 50 4.99 -16.91 4.85
N ASP A 51 5.62 -15.75 4.66
CA ASP A 51 6.58 -15.16 5.60
C ASP A 51 5.94 -14.15 6.55
N VAL A 52 4.71 -13.69 6.30
CA VAL A 52 4.05 -12.62 7.07
C VAL A 52 3.98 -12.94 8.55
N LYS A 53 3.48 -14.13 8.92
CA LYS A 53 3.30 -14.51 10.33
C LYS A 53 4.64 -14.52 11.06
N ARG A 54 5.69 -15.02 10.40
CA ARG A 54 7.05 -15.10 10.91
C ARG A 54 7.66 -13.70 11.04
N ALA A 55 7.59 -12.88 10.01
CA ALA A 55 8.09 -11.51 10.00
C ALA A 55 7.44 -10.65 11.09
N VAL A 56 6.11 -10.71 11.22
CA VAL A 56 5.37 -9.99 12.26
C VAL A 56 5.88 -10.33 13.65
N LYS A 57 6.10 -11.62 13.95
CA LYS A 57 6.65 -12.06 15.22
C LYS A 57 8.06 -11.49 15.44
N LEU A 58 8.96 -11.69 14.48
CA LEU A 58 10.37 -11.28 14.58
C LEU A 58 10.56 -9.77 14.75
N PHE A 59 9.75 -8.96 14.06
CA PHE A 59 9.81 -7.51 14.20
C PHE A 59 9.25 -7.05 15.56
N ARG A 60 8.14 -7.63 16.02
CA ARG A 60 7.56 -7.32 17.33
C ARG A 60 8.48 -7.70 18.48
N ASP A 61 9.13 -8.86 18.40
CA ASP A 61 10.09 -9.33 19.39
C ASP A 61 11.30 -8.38 19.52
N ARG A 62 11.60 -7.61 18.46
CA ARG A 62 12.64 -6.57 18.43
C ARG A 62 12.14 -5.16 18.74
N GLY A 63 10.90 -5.02 19.22
CA GLY A 63 10.32 -3.73 19.64
C GLY A 63 9.74 -2.88 18.50
N ILE A 64 9.61 -3.42 17.28
CA ILE A 64 8.96 -2.73 16.17
C ILE A 64 7.46 -2.97 16.23
N THR A 65 6.67 -1.91 16.10
CA THR A 65 5.22 -2.04 15.98
C THR A 65 4.86 -2.39 14.55
N VAL A 66 4.11 -3.46 14.36
CA VAL A 66 3.67 -3.94 13.04
C VAL A 66 2.17 -3.77 12.89
N ALA A 67 1.77 -2.98 11.89
CA ALA A 67 0.38 -2.75 11.52
C ALA A 67 0.13 -3.19 10.06
N PHE A 68 -1.14 -3.39 9.71
CA PHE A 68 -1.54 -3.66 8.32
C PHE A 68 -2.27 -2.42 7.80
N PRO A 69 -1.76 -1.75 6.75
CA PRO A 69 -2.45 -0.61 6.20
C PRO A 69 -3.78 -1.05 5.57
N LYS A 70 -4.78 -0.17 5.64
CA LYS A 70 -5.99 -0.32 4.85
C LYS A 70 -5.69 0.13 3.43
N LEU A 71 -6.23 -0.57 2.44
CA LEU A 71 -6.13 -0.14 1.05
C LEU A 71 -7.26 0.85 0.76
N ILE A 72 -7.20 1.48 -0.41
CA ILE A 72 -8.33 2.31 -0.87
C ILE A 72 -9.35 1.42 -1.59
N GLU A 73 -10.61 1.82 -1.53
CA GLU A 73 -11.72 1.31 -2.30
C GLU A 73 -12.36 2.49 -3.04
N VAL A 74 -12.80 2.25 -4.29
CA VAL A 74 -13.37 3.29 -5.14
C VAL A 74 -14.77 2.86 -5.57
N ASP A 75 -15.77 3.64 -5.15
CA ASP A 75 -17.14 3.57 -5.66
C ASP A 75 -17.16 4.15 -7.08
N ARG A 76 -17.21 3.26 -8.08
CA ARG A 76 -17.18 3.66 -9.50
C ARG A 76 -18.45 4.40 -9.94
N GLU A 77 -19.58 4.19 -9.27
CA GLU A 77 -20.83 4.88 -9.59
C GLU A 77 -20.82 6.32 -9.09
N LYS A 78 -20.15 6.59 -7.97
CA LYS A 78 -19.97 7.96 -7.46
C LYS A 78 -18.80 8.71 -8.09
N CYS A 79 -17.82 8.01 -8.65
CA CYS A 79 -16.61 8.64 -9.17
C CYS A 79 -16.91 9.47 -10.42
N LEU A 80 -16.70 10.79 -10.34
CA LEU A 80 -16.89 11.71 -11.47
C LEU A 80 -15.66 11.84 -12.38
N HIS A 81 -14.62 11.04 -12.17
CA HIS A 81 -13.33 11.13 -12.87
C HIS A 81 -12.70 12.54 -12.90
N CYS A 82 -12.98 13.38 -11.89
CA CYS A 82 -12.53 14.78 -11.85
C CYS A 82 -11.01 14.99 -11.75
N GLY A 83 -10.21 13.93 -11.54
CA GLY A 83 -8.75 14.01 -11.47
C GLY A 83 -8.16 14.62 -10.18
N ALA A 84 -8.96 15.07 -9.21
CA ALA A 84 -8.45 15.66 -7.96
C ALA A 84 -7.49 14.73 -7.19
N CYS A 85 -7.79 13.43 -7.17
CA CYS A 85 -6.94 12.42 -6.54
C CYS A 85 -5.63 12.15 -7.30
N TYR A 86 -5.61 12.33 -8.63
CA TYR A 86 -4.43 12.11 -9.46
C TYR A 86 -3.28 13.03 -9.06
N SER A 87 -3.54 14.33 -8.98
CA SER A 87 -2.53 15.35 -8.67
C SER A 87 -1.91 15.22 -7.27
N LEU A 88 -2.57 14.48 -6.36
CA LEU A 88 -2.17 14.34 -4.97
C LEU A 88 -1.54 12.98 -4.66
N CYS A 89 -1.43 12.06 -5.62
CA CYS A 89 -0.89 10.73 -5.37
C CYS A 89 0.64 10.74 -5.42
N PRO A 90 1.35 10.69 -4.27
CA PRO A 90 2.82 10.70 -4.27
C PRO A 90 3.42 9.40 -4.83
N ALA A 91 2.65 8.30 -4.79
CA ALA A 91 3.10 6.99 -5.24
C ALA A 91 2.92 6.76 -6.76
N GLY A 92 2.30 7.72 -7.47
CA GLY A 92 1.95 7.51 -8.88
C GLY A 92 0.99 6.34 -9.12
N ALA A 93 0.20 5.99 -8.10
CA ALA A 93 -0.77 4.91 -8.13
C ALA A 93 -2.09 5.31 -8.83
N ILE A 94 -2.21 6.56 -9.26
CA ILE A 94 -3.39 7.08 -9.94
C ILE A 94 -2.90 7.68 -11.25
N THR A 95 -3.58 7.37 -12.34
CA THR A 95 -3.31 7.91 -13.68
C THR A 95 -4.62 8.31 -14.37
N ILE A 96 -4.52 9.06 -15.45
CA ILE A 96 -5.66 9.48 -16.27
C ILE A 96 -5.50 8.82 -17.64
N ASN A 97 -6.53 8.09 -18.08
CA ASN A 97 -6.61 7.59 -19.44
C ASN A 97 -6.70 8.76 -20.42
N LYS A 98 -5.88 8.75 -21.47
CA LYS A 98 -5.85 9.83 -22.46
C LYS A 98 -7.03 9.81 -23.43
N GLU A 99 -7.71 8.68 -23.58
CA GLU A 99 -8.80 8.51 -24.54
C GLU A 99 -10.14 9.00 -24.00
N ASP A 100 -10.48 8.61 -22.78
CA ASP A 100 -11.79 8.87 -22.15
C ASP A 100 -11.70 9.70 -20.86
N PHE A 101 -10.50 10.15 -20.50
CA PHE A 101 -10.22 10.90 -19.26
C PHE A 101 -10.62 10.17 -17.97
N SER A 102 -10.84 8.85 -18.03
CA SER A 102 -11.11 8.05 -16.85
C SER A 102 -9.90 8.00 -15.93
N VAL A 103 -10.19 8.07 -14.62
CA VAL A 103 -9.19 7.90 -13.57
C VAL A 103 -8.93 6.42 -13.35
N ILE A 104 -7.68 5.99 -13.50
CA ILE A 104 -7.22 4.61 -13.33
C ILE A 104 -6.44 4.50 -12.02
N PHE A 105 -6.69 3.42 -11.27
CA PHE A 105 -6.03 3.14 -10.00
C PHE A 105 -5.16 1.88 -10.12
N ASP A 106 -3.87 2.04 -9.88
CA ASP A 106 -2.88 0.98 -9.75
C ASP A 106 -2.73 0.62 -8.27
N TYR A 107 -3.52 -0.36 -7.82
CA TYR A 107 -3.52 -0.79 -6.42
C TYR A 107 -2.19 -1.40 -5.98
N GLU A 108 -1.38 -1.89 -6.91
CA GLU A 108 -0.05 -2.42 -6.59
C GLU A 108 0.93 -1.29 -6.20
N LYS A 109 0.75 -0.07 -6.70
CA LYS A 109 1.55 1.09 -6.26
C LYS A 109 0.97 1.81 -5.06
N CYS A 110 -0.29 1.56 -4.71
CA CYS A 110 -0.98 2.29 -3.65
C CYS A 110 -0.41 1.98 -2.26
N ILE A 111 0.04 3.01 -1.54
CA ILE A 111 0.55 2.87 -0.17
C ILE A 111 -0.54 2.88 0.92
N GLY A 112 -1.81 2.98 0.51
CA GLY A 112 -2.98 2.81 1.38
C GLY A 112 -3.14 3.89 2.45
N SER A 113 -3.61 3.48 3.63
CA SER A 113 -3.92 4.34 4.78
C SER A 113 -2.70 5.05 5.38
N SER A 114 -1.49 4.72 4.95
CA SER A 114 -0.29 5.49 5.32
C SER A 114 -0.22 6.85 4.63
N CYS A 115 -1.01 7.06 3.56
CA CYS A 115 -1.12 8.34 2.86
C CYS A 115 -2.54 8.88 2.85
N ALA A 116 -3.50 8.11 2.33
CA ALA A 116 -4.93 8.45 2.24
C ALA A 116 -5.30 9.82 1.59
N ALA A 117 -4.36 10.57 0.99
CA ALA A 117 -4.63 11.90 0.45
C ALA A 117 -5.75 11.93 -0.61
N CYS A 118 -5.91 10.86 -1.38
CA CYS A 118 -6.99 10.73 -2.36
C CYS A 118 -8.39 10.60 -1.73
N VAL A 119 -8.50 10.08 -0.52
CA VAL A 119 -9.75 9.98 0.24
C VAL A 119 -10.23 11.39 0.60
N ASP A 120 -9.35 12.19 1.19
CA ASP A 120 -9.66 13.55 1.63
C ASP A 120 -9.93 14.50 0.45
N ALA A 121 -9.22 14.28 -0.67
CA ALA A 121 -9.37 15.10 -1.86
C ALA A 121 -10.64 14.83 -2.66
N CYS A 122 -11.34 13.72 -2.44
CA CYS A 122 -12.47 13.33 -3.26
C CYS A 122 -13.73 14.16 -2.90
N PRO A 123 -14.18 15.09 -3.76
CA PRO A 123 -15.29 15.99 -3.42
C PRO A 123 -16.62 15.25 -3.27
N VAL A 124 -16.76 14.12 -3.96
CA VAL A 124 -17.95 13.26 -3.95
C VAL A 124 -17.80 12.06 -3.02
N ARG A 125 -16.70 11.96 -2.27
CA ARG A 125 -16.40 10.85 -1.34
C ARG A 125 -16.54 9.47 -1.96
N ALA A 126 -16.15 9.33 -3.23
CA ALA A 126 -16.14 8.07 -3.94
C ALA A 126 -14.98 7.15 -3.51
N ILE A 127 -13.94 7.69 -2.86
CA ILE A 127 -12.76 6.94 -2.42
C ILE A 127 -12.83 6.78 -0.90
N THR A 128 -12.72 5.54 -0.42
CA THR A 128 -12.73 5.20 1.01
C THR A 128 -11.58 4.27 1.37
N LEU A 129 -11.28 4.10 2.67
CA LEU A 129 -10.37 3.06 3.13
C LEU A 129 -11.12 1.74 3.32
N SER A 130 -10.54 0.64 2.85
CA SER A 130 -11.08 -0.71 2.97
C SER A 130 -11.35 -1.06 4.42
N ARG A 131 -12.43 -1.81 4.65
CA ARG A 131 -12.77 -2.31 5.99
C ARG A 131 -11.86 -3.47 6.39
N GLU A 132 -11.38 -4.23 5.41
CA GLU A 132 -10.48 -5.36 5.60
C GLU A 132 -9.01 -4.91 5.66
N LEU A 133 -8.26 -5.52 6.58
CA LEU A 133 -6.81 -5.32 6.74
C LEU A 133 -6.11 -5.90 5.51
N GLY A 134 -5.04 -5.25 5.01
CA GLY A 134 -4.32 -5.59 3.77
C GLY A 134 -3.61 -6.95 3.72
N LEU A 135 -4.34 -8.04 3.95
CA LEU A 135 -4.00 -9.38 3.50
C LEU A 135 -4.54 -9.48 2.07
N LEU A 136 -3.65 -9.36 1.07
CA LEU A 136 -4.04 -9.52 -0.33
C LEU A 136 -4.33 -11.00 -0.61
N GLU A 137 -5.57 -11.41 -0.37
CA GLU A 137 -6.23 -12.50 -1.11
C GLU A 137 -7.28 -11.86 -2.02
N ARG A 138 -6.83 -11.10 -3.03
CA ARG A 138 -7.71 -10.72 -4.15
C ARG A 138 -7.50 -11.71 -5.28
N GLU A 139 -8.19 -12.84 -5.21
CA GLU A 139 -8.37 -13.68 -6.39
C GLU A 139 -9.20 -12.91 -7.43
N ASN A 140 -8.53 -12.42 -8.48
CA ASN A 140 -9.03 -12.38 -9.85
C ASN A 140 -10.43 -11.76 -10.12
N GLU A 141 -10.61 -10.45 -9.91
CA GLU A 141 -11.71 -9.72 -10.57
C GLU A 141 -11.24 -8.70 -11.63
N ASP A 142 -10.04 -8.11 -11.50
CA ASP A 142 -9.55 -7.12 -12.47
C ASP A 142 -8.90 -7.73 -13.74
N LYS A 143 -8.67 -9.04 -13.79
CA LYS A 143 -8.11 -9.70 -14.99
C LYS A 143 -9.15 -10.00 -16.09
N LYS A 144 -10.45 -9.81 -15.84
CA LYS A 144 -11.50 -10.15 -16.82
C LYS A 144 -11.85 -9.04 -17.81
N ILE A 145 -11.44 -7.78 -17.59
CA ILE A 145 -11.80 -6.67 -18.49
C ILE A 145 -10.67 -6.29 -19.46
N ASN A 146 -9.42 -6.65 -19.15
CA ASN A 146 -8.25 -6.34 -20.01
C ASN A 146 -8.02 -7.34 -21.18
N GLN A 147 -8.97 -8.22 -21.49
CA GLN A 147 -8.90 -9.11 -22.66
C GLN A 147 -9.95 -8.83 -23.75
N GLU A 148 -10.86 -7.86 -23.60
CA GLU A 148 -11.91 -7.58 -24.60
C GLU A 148 -11.73 -6.29 -25.43
N LYS A 149 -10.60 -5.56 -25.31
CA LYS A 149 -10.32 -4.37 -26.14
C LYS A 149 -9.09 -4.50 -27.05
N VAL A 150 -8.74 -5.72 -27.45
CA VAL A 150 -7.82 -5.98 -28.58
C VAL A 150 -8.55 -6.85 -29.62
N GLN A 151 -9.69 -6.35 -30.11
CA GLN A 151 -10.29 -6.79 -31.38
C GLN A 151 -11.43 -5.83 -31.74
N SER A 152 -11.07 -4.70 -32.36
CA SER A 152 -11.93 -3.90 -33.23
C SER A 152 -11.05 -3.15 -34.21
#